data_AF-A0A6I1FBT6-F1
#
_entry.id   AF-A0A6I1FBT6-F1
#
_cell.length_a   1.000
_cell.length_b   1.000
_cell.length_c   1.000
_cell.angle_alpha   90.00
_cell.angle_beta   90.00
_cell.angle_gamma   90.00
#
_symmetry.space_group_name_H-M   'P 1'
#
loop_
_entity.id
_entity.type
_entity.pdbx_description
1 polymer ?
#
loop_
_entity_poly.entity_id
_entity_poly.type
_entity_poly.pdbx_seq_one_letter_code
_entity_poly.pdbx_strand_id
1 'polypeptide(L)'
;MPHQKFQSDNIKPRYSKGRISAFGINSIYPRIPWVAAWWSAAFPGFGHMFIGKYLHGFLLIVWELVVNNQANLNMGIALSMLGRFEEAKAQLNEDWILLYMAVYVYSIWDSYRCAVEIGKSHLLAEVEDAPIAPSDVSFFDVVILDKKKPWVGLVWSFLCPGLGQLYGGSTIVGSFILGWWIYVTYKAAAIRIWLYSFLGDFQSAMQIIDWQWFLFLPSMYAFAIYQAYASVNESNTLYDIEQTRYLRMRDVNLAMQNKVDNEIVQIIATFEHSPFVEIAIHDMEKLGIPPQNIIALPLENLDSQAHILDTIHRVDGRSILDGAMMSAAIFMVLGTIYGFIWHWGPVIWGLIGLVGGFFIGLIIELALSKTKMKIASKRKSEVIIQVTCNHSLQDQLLKVFKTRMANGFLVMPNRPPTNI
;
A
#
# COMPACT_ATOMS: atom_id res chain seq x y z
N MET A 1 -6.15 -5.95 -22.82
CA MET A 1 -6.11 -5.94 -24.31
C MET A 1 -4.68 -5.65 -24.71
N PRO A 2 -3.97 -6.56 -25.37
CA PRO A 2 -2.58 -6.33 -25.74
C PRO A 2 -2.48 -5.84 -27.20
N HIS A 3 -1.49 -4.98 -27.48
CA HIS A 3 -0.91 -4.69 -28.81
C HIS A 3 -1.40 -3.51 -29.68
N GLN A 4 -1.95 -2.41 -29.14
CA GLN A 4 -1.88 -1.15 -29.90
C GLN A 4 -0.63 -0.36 -29.51
N LYS A 5 0.40 -0.47 -30.36
CA LYS A 5 1.62 0.34 -30.32
C LYS A 5 1.29 1.78 -30.66
N PHE A 6 1.05 2.63 -29.66
CA PHE A 6 1.24 4.07 -29.87
C PHE A 6 2.76 4.30 -30.00
N GLN A 7 3.20 4.97 -31.07
CA GLN A 7 4.59 5.36 -31.23
C GLN A 7 4.97 6.30 -30.07
N SER A 8 5.76 5.79 -29.12
CA SER A 8 5.95 6.33 -27.77
C SER A 8 6.81 7.59 -27.69
N ASP A 9 7.50 7.97 -28.75
CA ASP A 9 8.60 8.92 -28.60
C ASP A 9 8.18 10.39 -28.75
N ASN A 10 7.00 10.66 -29.34
CA ASN A 10 6.54 12.03 -29.62
C ASN A 10 5.20 12.42 -28.98
N ILE A 11 4.47 11.49 -28.36
CA ILE A 11 3.17 11.78 -27.77
C ILE A 11 3.31 11.74 -26.25
N LYS A 12 3.30 12.92 -25.63
CA LYS A 12 3.20 13.03 -24.17
C LYS A 12 1.90 12.34 -23.74
N PRO A 13 1.94 11.33 -22.85
CA PRO A 13 0.74 10.63 -22.43
C PRO A 13 -0.23 11.62 -21.77
N ARG A 14 -1.51 11.44 -22.08
CA ARG A 14 -2.60 12.28 -21.58
C ARG A 14 -2.87 11.97 -20.12
N TYR A 15 -2.72 10.70 -19.72
CA TYR A 15 -2.96 10.26 -18.34
C TYR A 15 -1.63 9.94 -17.64
N SER A 16 -1.45 10.48 -16.43
CA SER A 16 -0.27 10.20 -15.61
C SER A 16 -0.51 8.95 -14.77
N LYS A 17 0.52 8.09 -14.61
CA LYS A 17 0.41 6.87 -13.80
C LYS A 17 0.81 7.09 -12.34
N GLY A 18 1.83 7.91 -12.11
CA GLY A 18 2.28 8.28 -10.77
C GLY A 18 3.30 9.39 -10.81
N ARG A 19 3.58 9.96 -9.63
CA ARG A 19 4.57 11.02 -9.46
C ARG A 19 5.33 10.80 -8.15
N ILE A 20 6.63 11.03 -8.24
CA ILE A 20 7.55 11.10 -7.11
C ILE A 20 7.93 12.57 -6.93
N SER A 21 8.01 13.01 -5.68
CA SER A 21 8.50 14.33 -5.29
C SER A 21 9.01 14.28 -3.86
N ALA A 22 9.69 15.34 -3.40
CA ALA A 22 10.08 15.50 -1.99
C ALA A 22 8.92 15.40 -0.97
N PHE A 23 7.67 15.52 -1.43
CA PHE A 23 6.48 15.37 -0.57
C PHE A 23 6.00 13.92 -0.42
N GLY A 24 6.57 13.03 -1.23
CA GLY A 24 6.32 11.60 -1.23
C GLY A 24 5.91 11.05 -2.60
N ILE A 25 5.57 9.77 -2.59
CA ILE A 25 5.14 9.00 -3.75
C ILE A 25 3.61 8.92 -3.76
N ASN A 26 3.00 9.20 -4.92
CA ASN A 26 1.56 9.02 -5.13
C ASN A 26 1.29 8.47 -6.54
N SER A 27 0.31 7.59 -6.67
CA SER A 27 -0.03 6.98 -7.95
C SER A 27 -1.53 6.87 -8.17
N ILE A 28 -1.93 6.73 -9.43
CA ILE A 28 -3.31 6.41 -9.78
C ILE A 28 -3.44 4.89 -9.66
N TYR A 29 -3.57 4.39 -8.44
CA TYR A 29 -3.75 2.97 -8.17
C TYR A 29 -5.24 2.64 -8.01
N PRO A 30 -5.77 1.61 -8.70
CA PRO A 30 -7.18 1.25 -8.58
C PRO A 30 -7.46 0.68 -7.19
N ARG A 31 -8.41 1.28 -6.48
CA ARG A 31 -8.91 0.80 -5.19
C ARG A 31 -10.36 0.39 -5.32
N ILE A 32 -10.78 -0.58 -4.51
CA ILE A 32 -12.17 -1.03 -4.49
C ILE A 32 -13.08 0.12 -4.01
N PRO A 33 -14.07 0.58 -4.81
CA PRO A 33 -14.84 1.77 -4.49
C PRO A 33 -15.61 1.71 -3.17
N TRP A 34 -16.17 0.54 -2.81
CA TRP A 34 -16.93 0.39 -1.57
C TRP A 34 -16.03 0.40 -0.32
N VAL A 35 -14.77 -0.03 -0.44
CA VAL A 35 -13.78 0.06 0.66
C VAL A 35 -13.44 1.52 0.93
N ALA A 36 -13.27 2.33 -0.13
CA ALA A 36 -13.06 3.77 0.01
C ALA A 36 -14.26 4.45 0.69
N ALA A 37 -15.48 4.14 0.25
CA ALA A 37 -16.70 4.65 0.87
C ALA A 37 -16.81 4.27 2.35
N TRP A 38 -16.48 3.02 2.69
CA TRP A 38 -16.52 2.56 4.07
C TRP A 38 -15.51 3.30 4.96
N TRP A 39 -14.29 3.54 4.48
CA TRP A 39 -13.32 4.32 5.25
C TRP A 39 -13.79 5.75 5.47
N SER A 40 -14.43 6.39 4.48
CA SER A 40 -15.08 7.69 4.70
C SER A 40 -16.25 7.64 5.67
N ALA A 41 -16.98 6.52 5.75
CA ALA A 41 -18.03 6.32 6.75
C ALA A 41 -17.44 6.13 8.16
N ALA A 42 -16.30 5.45 8.27
CA ALA A 42 -15.61 5.28 9.55
C ALA A 42 -15.02 6.61 10.07
N PHE A 43 -14.56 7.47 9.16
CA PHE A 43 -14.06 8.81 9.47
C PHE A 43 -14.01 9.66 8.18
N PRO A 44 -14.75 10.77 8.06
CA PRO A 44 -14.70 11.63 6.89
C PRO A 44 -13.28 12.05 6.51
N GLY A 45 -12.91 11.75 5.26
CA GLY A 45 -11.59 12.01 4.69
C GLY A 45 -10.66 10.80 4.62
N PHE A 46 -10.91 9.71 5.37
CA PHE A 46 -10.10 8.49 5.22
C PHE A 46 -10.28 7.83 3.86
N GLY A 47 -11.50 7.80 3.30
CA GLY A 47 -11.71 7.27 1.96
C GLY A 47 -10.95 8.05 0.88
N HIS A 48 -10.87 9.37 0.99
CA HIS A 48 -10.07 10.22 0.09
C HIS A 48 -8.57 9.99 0.26
N MET A 49 -8.10 9.86 1.50
CA MET A 49 -6.70 9.54 1.77
C MET A 49 -6.32 8.14 1.27
N PHE A 50 -7.21 7.16 1.39
CA PHE A 50 -7.03 5.80 0.92
C PHE A 50 -6.81 5.69 -0.60
N ILE A 51 -7.47 6.57 -1.37
CA ILE A 51 -7.34 6.62 -2.84
C ILE A 51 -6.29 7.62 -3.33
N GLY A 52 -5.42 8.14 -2.45
CA GLY A 52 -4.35 9.07 -2.83
C GLY A 52 -4.80 10.51 -3.06
N LYS A 53 -6.06 10.88 -2.77
CA LYS A 53 -6.56 12.27 -2.81
C LYS A 53 -6.29 12.98 -1.48
N TYR A 54 -5.01 13.08 -1.11
CA TYR A 54 -4.56 13.52 0.21
C TYR A 54 -5.07 14.90 0.63
N LEU A 55 -5.06 15.89 -0.25
CA LEU A 55 -5.57 17.24 0.09
C LEU A 55 -7.04 17.21 0.52
N HIS A 56 -7.89 16.47 -0.20
CA HIS A 56 -9.31 16.34 0.17
C HIS A 56 -9.45 15.56 1.49
N GLY A 57 -8.65 14.49 1.65
CA GLY A 57 -8.60 13.72 2.88
C GLY A 57 -8.25 14.58 4.10
N PHE A 58 -7.18 15.37 4.03
CA PHE A 58 -6.75 16.24 5.13
C PHE A 58 -7.80 17.30 5.49
N LEU A 59 -8.41 17.94 4.49
CA LEU A 59 -9.46 18.93 4.72
C LEU A 59 -10.67 18.32 5.42
N LEU A 60 -11.13 17.15 4.97
CA LEU A 60 -12.26 16.46 5.57
C LEU A 60 -11.94 15.90 6.96
N ILE A 61 -10.71 15.43 7.18
CA ILE A 61 -10.26 14.98 8.50
C ILE A 61 -10.27 16.16 9.49
N VAL A 62 -9.70 17.31 9.13
CA VAL A 62 -9.74 18.52 9.96
C VAL A 62 -11.19 18.97 10.22
N TRP A 63 -12.02 18.96 9.19
CA TRP A 63 -13.44 19.29 9.31
C TRP A 63 -14.17 18.33 10.27
N GLU A 64 -13.89 17.03 10.19
CA GLU A 64 -14.48 16.01 11.06
C GLU A 64 -14.21 16.34 12.53
N LEU A 65 -12.96 16.60 12.88
CA LEU A 65 -12.58 16.92 14.26
C LEU A 65 -13.24 18.21 14.76
N VAL A 66 -13.38 19.23 13.91
CA VAL A 66 -14.05 20.48 14.31
C VAL A 66 -15.55 20.24 14.51
N VAL A 67 -16.24 19.71 13.51
CA VAL A 67 -17.70 19.59 13.54
C VAL A 67 -18.16 18.52 14.54
N ASN A 68 -17.47 17.37 14.62
CA ASN A 68 -17.80 16.33 15.59
C ASN A 68 -17.67 16.82 17.03
N ASN A 69 -16.61 17.60 17.34
CA ASN A 69 -16.46 18.18 18.67
C ASN A 69 -17.50 19.27 18.99
N GLN A 70 -17.88 20.11 18.02
CA GLN A 70 -18.96 21.08 18.24
C GLN A 70 -20.34 20.42 18.37
N ALA A 71 -20.52 19.27 17.71
CA ALA A 71 -21.73 18.45 17.79
C ALA A 71 -21.80 17.56 19.04
N ASN A 72 -20.69 17.34 19.75
CA ASN A 72 -20.50 16.25 20.72
C ASN A 72 -20.91 14.87 20.16
N LEU A 73 -20.63 14.64 18.88
CA LEU A 73 -21.17 13.50 18.15
C LEU A 73 -20.65 12.16 18.71
N ASN A 74 -19.34 12.03 18.95
CA ASN A 74 -18.75 10.80 19.50
C ASN A 74 -19.36 10.44 20.86
N MET A 75 -19.53 11.43 21.75
CA MET A 75 -20.17 11.24 23.04
C MET A 75 -21.63 10.78 22.87
N GLY A 76 -22.38 11.42 21.98
CA GLY A 76 -23.76 11.01 21.66
C GLY A 76 -23.85 9.58 21.13
N ILE A 77 -22.90 9.16 20.27
CA ILE A 77 -22.81 7.77 19.79
C ILE A 77 -22.56 6.81 20.96
N ALA A 78 -21.58 7.09 21.81
CA ALA A 78 -21.28 6.22 22.94
C ALA A 78 -22.45 6.10 23.92
N LEU A 79 -23.06 7.22 24.31
CA LEU A 79 -24.23 7.21 25.20
C LEU A 79 -25.41 6.44 24.59
N SER A 80 -25.66 6.62 23.29
CA SER A 80 -26.72 5.89 22.57
C SER A 80 -26.45 4.38 22.56
N MET A 81 -25.22 3.96 22.29
CA MET A 81 -24.83 2.55 22.31
C MET A 81 -24.90 1.93 23.71
N LEU A 82 -24.74 2.73 24.76
CA LEU A 82 -24.91 2.32 26.16
C LEU A 82 -26.38 2.36 26.63
N GLY A 83 -27.33 2.71 25.75
CA GLY A 83 -28.75 2.83 26.07
C GLY A 83 -29.15 4.10 26.83
N ARG A 84 -28.24 5.06 26.99
CA ARG A 84 -28.44 6.34 27.70
C ARG A 84 -28.96 7.42 26.74
N PHE A 85 -30.11 7.15 26.11
CA PHE A 85 -30.62 7.99 25.02
C PHE A 85 -30.96 9.42 25.42
N GLU A 86 -31.52 9.63 26.61
CA GLU A 86 -31.85 10.99 27.08
C GLU A 86 -30.60 11.84 27.32
N GLU A 87 -29.54 11.23 27.86
CA GLU A 87 -28.26 11.89 28.02
C GLU A 87 -27.57 12.16 26.68
N ALA A 88 -27.68 11.23 25.73
CA ALA A 88 -27.18 11.42 24.38
C ALA A 88 -27.84 12.65 23.73
N LYS A 89 -29.18 12.73 23.75
CA LYS A 89 -29.92 13.89 23.22
C LYS A 89 -29.52 15.20 23.90
N ALA A 90 -29.35 15.18 25.23
CA ALA A 90 -29.01 16.38 25.99
C ALA A 90 -27.60 16.93 25.70
N GLN A 91 -26.66 16.09 25.29
CA GLN A 91 -25.27 16.51 25.00
C GLN A 91 -25.05 16.92 23.54
N LEU A 92 -25.88 16.40 22.64
CA LEU A 92 -25.81 16.65 21.21
C LEU A 92 -26.19 18.10 20.87
N ASN A 93 -25.42 18.74 20.00
CA ASN A 93 -25.80 20.02 19.41
C ASN A 93 -26.47 19.79 18.04
N GLU A 94 -27.77 20.04 17.98
CA GLU A 94 -28.59 19.75 16.79
C GLU A 94 -28.11 20.51 15.54
N ASP A 95 -27.75 21.79 15.65
CA ASP A 95 -27.31 22.60 14.51
C ASP A 95 -26.05 22.03 13.84
N TRP A 96 -25.07 21.66 14.65
CA TRP A 96 -23.82 21.06 14.16
C TRP A 96 -24.03 19.65 13.61
N ILE A 97 -24.98 18.88 14.14
CA ILE A 97 -25.32 17.53 13.62
C ILE A 97 -26.01 17.62 12.26
N LEU A 98 -26.93 18.57 12.09
CA LEU A 98 -27.58 18.81 10.80
C LEU A 98 -26.54 19.16 9.72
N LEU A 99 -25.57 20.02 10.07
CA LEU A 99 -24.43 20.32 9.20
C LEU A 99 -23.59 19.05 8.94
N TYR A 100 -23.35 18.25 9.98
CA TYR A 100 -22.52 17.05 9.90
C TYR A 100 -23.07 16.05 8.88
N MET A 101 -24.38 15.77 8.93
CA MET A 101 -25.02 14.76 8.07
C MET A 101 -24.78 15.00 6.58
N ALA A 102 -24.85 16.26 6.13
CA ALA A 102 -24.66 16.58 4.72
C ALA A 102 -23.25 16.26 4.22
N VAL A 103 -22.22 16.69 4.97
CA VAL A 103 -20.82 16.45 4.61
C VAL A 103 -20.45 14.98 4.82
N TYR A 104 -21.00 14.31 5.82
CA TYR A 104 -20.82 12.88 6.05
C TYR A 104 -21.25 12.06 4.83
N VAL A 105 -22.50 12.24 4.36
CA VAL A 105 -23.01 11.55 3.17
C VAL A 105 -22.21 11.92 1.91
N TYR A 106 -21.88 13.20 1.75
CA TYR A 106 -21.04 13.66 0.63
C TYR A 106 -19.68 12.97 0.61
N SER A 107 -19.00 12.86 1.77
CA SER A 107 -17.66 12.27 1.85
C SER A 107 -17.65 10.79 1.45
N ILE A 108 -18.69 10.04 1.83
CA ILE A 108 -18.88 8.63 1.46
C ILE A 108 -19.12 8.51 -0.04
N TRP A 109 -20.06 9.28 -0.58
CA TRP A 109 -20.39 9.25 -2.00
C TRP A 109 -19.21 9.70 -2.89
N ASP A 110 -18.54 10.80 -2.54
CA ASP A 110 -17.46 11.36 -3.35
C ASP A 110 -16.22 10.46 -3.35
N SER A 111 -15.87 9.84 -2.21
CA SER A 111 -14.75 8.88 -2.16
C SER A 111 -15.01 7.65 -3.03
N TYR A 112 -16.23 7.10 -3.01
CA TYR A 112 -16.64 6.02 -3.91
C TYR A 112 -16.52 6.43 -5.37
N ARG A 113 -17.11 7.58 -5.74
CA ARG A 113 -17.10 8.09 -7.11
C ARG A 113 -15.68 8.36 -7.60
N CYS A 114 -14.83 8.95 -6.75
CA CYS A 114 -13.43 9.19 -7.08
C CYS A 114 -12.66 7.89 -7.29
N ALA A 115 -12.89 6.84 -6.49
CA ALA A 115 -12.26 5.53 -6.68
C ALA A 115 -12.58 4.93 -8.06
N VAL A 116 -13.84 5.07 -8.51
CA VAL A 116 -14.26 4.63 -9.86
C VAL A 116 -13.52 5.40 -10.96
N GLU A 117 -13.43 6.73 -10.84
CA GLU A 117 -12.75 7.55 -11.85
C GLU A 117 -11.23 7.32 -11.88
N ILE A 118 -10.60 7.10 -10.72
CA ILE A 118 -9.19 6.71 -10.62
C ILE A 118 -8.95 5.38 -11.33
N GLY A 119 -9.83 4.40 -11.16
CA GLY A 119 -9.74 3.12 -11.88
C GLY A 119 -9.77 3.28 -13.41
N LYS A 120 -10.63 4.16 -13.94
CA LYS A 120 -10.66 4.47 -15.38
C LYS A 120 -9.36 5.16 -15.83
N SER A 121 -8.88 6.13 -15.06
CA SER A 121 -7.63 6.85 -15.36
C SER A 121 -6.41 5.93 -15.32
N HIS A 122 -6.39 4.97 -14.39
CA HIS A 122 -5.33 3.95 -14.31
C HIS A 122 -5.30 3.13 -15.59
N LEU A 123 -6.45 2.57 -16.00
CA LEU A 123 -6.57 1.77 -17.21
C LEU A 123 -6.08 2.53 -18.46
N LEU A 124 -6.44 3.81 -18.58
CA LEU A 124 -6.01 4.65 -19.71
C LEU A 124 -4.49 4.91 -19.67
N ALA A 125 -3.92 5.17 -18.49
CA ALA A 125 -2.47 5.33 -18.32
C ALA A 125 -1.70 4.03 -18.61
N GLU A 126 -2.29 2.86 -18.39
CA GLU A 126 -1.71 1.57 -18.79
C GLU A 126 -1.70 1.39 -20.31
N VAL A 127 -2.80 1.77 -20.98
CA VAL A 127 -2.91 1.69 -22.45
C VAL A 127 -1.91 2.63 -23.13
N GLU A 128 -1.69 3.81 -22.57
CA GLU A 128 -0.72 4.79 -23.08
C GLU A 128 0.74 4.47 -22.69
N ASP A 129 0.98 3.41 -21.91
CA ASP A 129 2.28 3.05 -21.35
C ASP A 129 3.01 4.27 -20.74
N ALA A 130 2.29 5.00 -19.88
CA ALA A 130 2.78 6.26 -19.33
C ALA A 130 4.04 6.05 -18.45
N PRO A 131 5.10 6.87 -18.63
CA PRO A 131 6.35 6.75 -17.87
C PRO A 131 6.15 7.11 -16.40
N ILE A 132 6.93 6.45 -15.54
CA ILE A 132 7.09 6.77 -14.13
C ILE A 132 8.58 7.05 -13.91
N ALA A 133 8.91 8.09 -13.17
CA ALA A 133 10.31 8.36 -12.81
C ALA A 133 10.72 7.40 -11.67
N PRO A 134 11.88 6.73 -11.74
CA PRO A 134 12.33 5.81 -10.68
C PRO A 134 12.86 6.53 -9.44
N SER A 135 13.28 7.80 -9.58
CA SER A 135 13.77 8.61 -8.47
C SER A 135 13.59 10.10 -8.76
N ASP A 136 13.44 10.89 -7.71
CA ASP A 136 13.52 12.35 -7.74
C ASP A 136 14.49 12.82 -6.65
N VAL A 137 15.46 13.64 -7.05
CA VAL A 137 16.48 14.17 -6.14
C VAL A 137 16.37 15.68 -6.13
N SER A 138 16.08 16.23 -4.96
CA SER A 138 15.97 17.66 -4.73
C SER A 138 16.94 18.11 -3.65
N PHE A 139 17.07 19.42 -3.43
CA PHE A 139 17.82 19.95 -2.28
C PHE A 139 17.25 19.48 -0.93
N PHE A 140 15.95 19.22 -0.87
CA PHE A 140 15.23 18.92 0.36
C PHE A 140 15.17 17.42 0.68
N ASP A 141 15.16 16.55 -0.33
CA ASP A 141 14.90 15.12 -0.15
C ASP A 141 15.44 14.28 -1.32
N VAL A 142 15.72 13.00 -1.04
CA VAL A 142 16.12 11.96 -1.98
C VAL A 142 15.04 10.88 -1.98
N VAL A 143 14.19 10.88 -3.00
CA VAL A 143 13.07 9.94 -3.08
C VAL A 143 13.34 8.94 -4.20
N ILE A 144 13.42 7.68 -3.82
CA ILE A 144 13.67 6.56 -4.74
C ILE A 144 12.48 5.62 -4.64
N LEU A 145 11.98 5.16 -5.79
CA LEU A 145 11.01 4.09 -5.84
C LEU A 145 11.72 2.78 -5.53
N ASP A 146 11.43 2.21 -4.36
CA ASP A 146 12.08 1.01 -3.86
C ASP A 146 11.07 -0.03 -3.36
N LYS A 147 11.49 -1.30 -3.40
CA LYS A 147 10.68 -2.41 -2.90
C LYS A 147 10.81 -2.56 -1.40
N LYS A 148 9.67 -2.51 -0.70
CA LYS A 148 9.57 -2.53 0.76
C LYS A 148 8.65 -3.65 1.25
N LYS A 149 8.93 -4.18 2.44
CA LYS A 149 8.06 -5.19 3.06
C LYS A 149 6.79 -4.53 3.62
N PRO A 150 5.58 -4.91 3.17
CA PRO A 150 4.31 -4.28 3.60
C PRO A 150 4.02 -4.44 5.09
N TRP A 151 4.29 -5.63 5.65
CA TRP A 151 4.06 -5.92 7.07
C TRP A 151 4.92 -5.05 8.00
N VAL A 152 6.08 -4.57 7.54
CA VAL A 152 6.92 -3.65 8.31
C VAL A 152 6.23 -2.29 8.46
N GLY A 153 5.59 -1.81 7.38
CA GLY A 153 4.76 -0.59 7.43
C GLY A 153 3.58 -0.74 8.40
N LEU A 154 2.92 -1.90 8.39
CA LEU A 154 1.85 -2.24 9.33
C LEU A 154 2.34 -2.15 10.78
N VAL A 155 3.45 -2.81 11.11
CA VAL A 155 4.01 -2.84 12.47
C VAL A 155 4.39 -1.43 12.95
N TRP A 156 5.01 -0.61 12.10
CA TRP A 156 5.36 0.75 12.47
C TRP A 156 4.14 1.62 12.75
N SER A 157 3.08 1.52 11.93
CA SER A 157 1.82 2.23 12.19
C SER A 157 1.05 1.69 13.39
N PHE A 158 1.19 0.41 13.73
CA PHE A 158 0.65 -0.15 14.97
C PHE A 158 1.37 0.45 16.18
N LEU A 159 2.70 0.54 16.17
CA LEU A 159 3.43 1.14 17.28
C LEU A 159 3.15 2.64 17.44
N CYS A 160 3.12 3.36 16.32
CA CYS A 160 2.77 4.78 16.31
C CYS A 160 2.23 5.16 14.92
N PRO A 161 0.92 5.48 14.81
CA PRO A 161 0.33 5.97 13.57
C PRO A 161 1.14 7.10 12.93
N GLY A 162 1.42 6.97 11.64
CA GLY A 162 2.25 7.90 10.87
C GLY A 162 3.62 7.33 10.52
N LEU A 163 4.22 6.49 11.38
CA LEU A 163 5.54 5.92 11.11
C LEU A 163 5.54 4.93 9.93
N GLY A 164 4.48 4.13 9.78
CA GLY A 164 4.36 3.21 8.64
C GLY A 164 4.24 3.94 7.30
N GLN A 165 3.59 5.10 7.29
CA GLN A 165 3.48 5.96 6.10
C GLN A 165 4.80 6.62 5.73
N LEU A 166 5.58 7.05 6.73
CA LEU A 166 6.94 7.55 6.51
C LEU A 166 7.84 6.46 5.93
N TYR A 167 7.76 5.24 6.47
CA TYR A 167 8.45 4.07 5.90
C TYR A 167 8.05 3.82 4.44
N GLY A 168 6.76 3.94 4.10
CA GLY A 168 6.26 3.83 2.73
C GLY A 168 6.73 4.93 1.77
N GLY A 169 7.36 6.00 2.26
CA GLY A 169 7.81 7.13 1.43
C GLY A 169 6.74 8.19 1.16
N SER A 170 5.66 8.22 1.96
CA SER A 170 4.64 9.27 1.90
C SER A 170 4.86 10.30 3.02
N THR A 171 5.87 11.16 2.85
CA THR A 171 6.33 12.08 3.90
C THR A 171 5.24 13.00 4.45
N ILE A 172 4.47 13.67 3.58
CA ILE A 172 3.38 14.56 4.02
C ILE A 172 2.31 13.77 4.79
N VAL A 173 1.88 12.63 4.24
CA VAL A 173 0.81 11.81 4.83
C VAL A 173 1.23 11.28 6.19
N GLY A 174 2.44 10.74 6.30
CA GLY A 174 2.96 10.23 7.57
C GLY A 174 3.13 11.33 8.60
N SER A 175 3.63 12.50 8.21
CA SER A 175 3.77 13.66 9.12
C SER A 175 2.40 14.16 9.61
N PHE A 176 1.41 14.24 8.72
CA PHE A 176 0.05 14.63 9.08
C PHE A 176 -0.58 13.64 10.05
N ILE A 177 -0.55 12.34 9.75
CA ILE A 177 -1.11 11.29 10.62
C ILE A 177 -0.40 11.28 11.98
N LEU A 178 0.93 11.44 12.01
CA LEU A 178 1.70 11.47 13.25
C LEU A 178 1.35 12.69 14.12
N GLY A 179 1.37 13.90 13.54
CA GLY A 179 1.01 15.11 14.27
C GLY A 179 -0.43 15.07 14.78
N TRP A 180 -1.32 14.54 13.96
CA TRP A 180 -2.72 14.32 14.30
C TRP A 180 -2.89 13.29 15.44
N TRP A 181 -2.21 12.16 15.36
CA TRP A 181 -2.19 11.13 16.40
C TRP A 181 -1.73 11.71 17.74
N ILE A 182 -0.64 12.47 17.75
CA ILE A 182 -0.12 13.15 18.94
C ILE A 182 -1.19 14.09 19.52
N TYR A 183 -1.84 14.89 18.66
CA TYR A 183 -2.86 15.84 19.11
C TYR A 183 -4.07 15.14 19.77
N VAL A 184 -4.65 14.14 19.10
CA VAL A 184 -5.84 13.44 19.62
C VAL A 184 -5.51 12.63 20.86
N THR A 185 -4.37 11.93 20.89
CA THR A 185 -3.95 11.17 22.07
C THR A 185 -3.68 12.07 23.27
N TYR A 186 -3.13 13.27 23.05
CA TYR A 186 -2.99 14.29 24.10
C TYR A 186 -4.34 14.75 24.63
N LYS A 187 -5.27 15.14 23.74
CA LYS A 187 -6.61 15.61 24.13
C LYS A 187 -7.44 14.54 24.83
N ALA A 188 -7.28 13.27 24.45
CA ALA A 188 -7.95 12.13 25.05
C ALA A 188 -7.29 11.63 26.35
N ALA A 189 -6.14 12.20 26.76
CA ALA A 189 -5.26 11.65 27.80
C ALA A 189 -4.84 10.18 27.57
N ALA A 190 -4.86 9.72 26.30
CA ALA A 190 -4.78 8.30 25.93
C ALA A 190 -3.51 7.62 26.41
N ILE A 191 -2.35 8.29 26.33
CA ILE A 191 -1.06 7.74 26.76
C ILE A 191 -1.06 7.45 28.27
N ARG A 192 -1.65 8.36 29.07
CA ARG A 192 -1.74 8.19 30.53
C ARG A 192 -2.70 7.06 30.91
N ILE A 193 -3.82 6.96 30.20
CA ILE A 193 -4.80 5.88 30.38
C ILE A 193 -4.17 4.54 30.03
N TRP A 194 -3.42 4.48 28.92
CA TRP A 194 -2.68 3.29 28.54
C TRP A 194 -1.74 2.85 29.66
N LEU A 195 -0.94 3.77 30.21
CA LEU A 195 -0.08 3.48 31.37
C LEU A 195 -0.87 2.95 32.58
N TYR A 196 -1.98 3.59 32.96
CA TYR A 196 -2.80 3.15 34.08
C TYR A 196 -3.45 1.78 33.84
N SER A 197 -3.90 1.49 32.61
CA SER A 197 -4.39 0.17 32.23
C SER A 197 -3.30 -0.91 32.37
N PHE A 198 -2.05 -0.60 32.06
CA PHE A 198 -0.91 -1.53 32.25
C PHE A 198 -0.57 -1.75 33.72
N LEU A 199 -0.71 -0.74 34.56
CA LEU A 199 -0.51 -0.84 36.02
C LEU A 199 -1.69 -1.51 36.75
N GLY A 200 -2.80 -1.77 36.04
CA GLY A 200 -4.03 -2.31 36.62
C GLY A 200 -4.89 -1.29 37.38
N ASP A 201 -4.56 0.02 37.31
CA ASP A 201 -5.35 1.09 37.92
C ASP A 201 -6.44 1.59 36.96
N PHE A 202 -7.47 0.76 36.79
CA PHE A 202 -8.59 1.09 35.89
C PHE A 202 -9.48 2.21 36.42
N GLN A 203 -9.51 2.44 37.74
CA GLN A 203 -10.33 3.50 38.32
C GLN A 203 -9.77 4.87 37.95
N SER A 204 -8.47 5.10 38.14
CA SER A 204 -7.83 6.35 37.73
C SER A 204 -7.90 6.55 36.22
N ALA A 205 -7.78 5.47 35.43
CA ALA A 205 -7.91 5.51 33.97
C ALA A 205 -9.27 6.08 33.53
N MET A 206 -10.35 5.68 34.19
CA MET A 206 -11.72 6.11 33.85
C MET A 206 -12.07 7.53 34.29
N GLN A 207 -11.34 8.10 35.25
CA GLN A 207 -11.58 9.48 35.71
C GLN A 207 -10.94 10.54 34.82
N ILE A 208 -9.83 10.20 34.16
CA ILE A 208 -9.06 11.16 33.36
C ILE A 208 -9.43 11.14 31.88
N ILE A 209 -10.16 10.11 31.43
CA ILE A 209 -10.46 9.88 30.03
C ILE A 209 -11.54 10.84 29.54
N ASP A 210 -11.22 11.55 28.47
CA ASP A 210 -12.19 12.30 27.70
C ASP A 210 -12.77 11.40 26.62
N TRP A 211 -14.04 10.99 26.79
CA TRP A 211 -14.68 10.02 25.90
C TRP A 211 -14.82 10.57 24.47
N GLN A 212 -15.15 11.86 24.35
CA GLN A 212 -15.36 12.54 23.07
C GLN A 212 -14.07 12.48 22.23
N TRP A 213 -12.93 12.75 22.83
CA TRP A 213 -11.63 12.69 22.16
C TRP A 213 -11.11 11.26 21.98
N PHE A 214 -11.32 10.39 22.96
CA PHE A 214 -10.84 9.01 22.92
C PHE A 214 -11.51 8.20 21.79
N LEU A 215 -12.78 8.48 21.48
CA LEU A 215 -13.54 7.77 20.45
C LEU A 215 -13.14 8.11 19.01
N PHE A 216 -12.28 9.10 18.77
CA PHE A 216 -11.63 9.25 17.46
C PHE A 216 -10.54 8.19 17.23
N LEU A 217 -9.94 7.66 18.29
CA LEU A 217 -8.76 6.77 18.19
C LEU A 217 -9.04 5.45 17.48
N PRO A 218 -10.17 4.73 17.69
CA PRO A 218 -10.38 3.43 17.05
C PRO A 218 -10.30 3.44 15.52
N SER A 219 -11.03 4.36 14.87
CA SER A 219 -11.01 4.47 13.40
C SER A 219 -9.66 5.00 12.92
N MET A 220 -9.09 6.02 13.58
CA MET A 220 -7.76 6.54 13.26
C MET A 220 -6.67 5.47 13.32
N TYR A 221 -6.67 4.66 14.38
CA TYR A 221 -5.66 3.64 14.63
C TYR A 221 -5.76 2.51 13.62
N ALA A 222 -6.96 1.93 13.45
CA ALA A 222 -7.20 0.88 12.45
C ALA A 222 -6.89 1.35 11.02
N PHE A 223 -7.29 2.58 10.68
CA PHE A 223 -7.01 3.15 9.36
C PHE A 223 -5.51 3.37 9.13
N ALA A 224 -4.79 3.95 10.10
CA ALA A 224 -3.35 4.20 9.95
C ALA A 224 -2.55 2.91 9.75
N ILE A 225 -2.94 1.83 10.43
CA ILE A 225 -2.34 0.50 10.25
C ILE A 225 -2.59 -0.02 8.84
N TYR A 226 -3.85 -0.02 8.41
CA TYR A 226 -4.25 -0.53 7.10
C TYR A 226 -3.68 0.29 5.95
N GLN A 227 -3.76 1.62 6.04
CA GLN A 227 -3.31 2.52 4.99
C GLN A 227 -1.79 2.42 4.77
N ALA A 228 -1.00 2.23 5.84
CA ALA A 228 0.45 2.02 5.70
C ALA A 228 0.79 0.70 5.00
N TYR A 229 0.05 -0.37 5.30
CA TYR A 229 0.18 -1.63 4.58
C TYR A 229 -0.19 -1.46 3.10
N ALA A 230 -1.34 -0.82 2.83
CA ALA A 230 -1.87 -0.63 1.50
C ALA A 230 -1.02 0.31 0.63
N SER A 231 -0.36 1.32 1.21
CA SER A 231 0.52 2.25 0.48
C SER A 231 1.85 1.60 0.10
N VAL A 232 2.45 0.80 0.98
CA VAL A 232 3.68 0.06 0.66
C VAL A 232 3.44 -0.93 -0.48
N ASN A 233 2.30 -1.62 -0.45
CA ASN A 233 1.87 -2.50 -1.54
C ASN A 233 1.71 -1.77 -2.88
N GLU A 234 1.12 -0.59 -2.85
CA GLU A 234 0.97 0.26 -4.03
C GLU A 234 2.33 0.69 -4.58
N SER A 235 3.25 1.17 -3.73
CA SER A 235 4.60 1.57 -4.15
C SER A 235 5.40 0.41 -4.74
N ASN A 236 5.28 -0.81 -4.17
CA ASN A 236 5.90 -2.00 -4.73
C ASN A 236 5.35 -2.34 -6.13
N THR A 237 4.04 -2.22 -6.31
CA THR A 237 3.40 -2.46 -7.61
C THR A 237 3.82 -1.41 -8.63
N LEU A 238 3.93 -0.16 -8.21
CA LEU A 238 4.41 0.93 -9.05
C LEU A 238 5.86 0.68 -9.51
N TYR A 239 6.71 0.16 -8.61
CA TYR A 239 8.07 -0.26 -8.94
C TYR A 239 8.10 -1.36 -10.01
N ASP A 240 7.28 -2.41 -9.85
CA ASP A 240 7.21 -3.52 -10.81
C ASP A 240 6.80 -3.05 -12.21
N ILE A 241 5.82 -2.15 -12.27
CA ILE A 241 5.34 -1.53 -13.50
C ILE A 241 6.46 -0.71 -14.16
N GLU A 242 7.15 0.12 -13.39
CA GLU A 242 8.23 0.98 -13.88
C GLU A 242 9.38 0.15 -14.46
N GLN A 243 9.85 -0.85 -13.71
CA GLN A 243 10.96 -1.70 -14.17
C GLN A 243 10.55 -2.57 -15.36
N THR A 244 9.32 -3.11 -15.37
CA THR A 244 8.77 -3.84 -16.52
C THR A 244 8.80 -2.99 -17.79
N ARG A 245 8.38 -1.73 -17.69
CA ARG A 245 8.39 -0.79 -18.81
C ARG A 245 9.82 -0.46 -19.25
N TYR A 246 10.72 -0.18 -18.31
CA TYR A 246 12.14 0.07 -18.60
C TYR A 246 12.76 -1.08 -19.42
N LEU A 247 12.58 -2.32 -18.98
CA LEU A 247 13.13 -3.50 -19.66
C LEU A 247 12.52 -3.70 -21.06
N ARG A 248 11.20 -3.51 -21.21
CA ARG A 248 10.53 -3.58 -22.53
C ARG A 248 11.05 -2.51 -23.50
N MET A 249 11.18 -1.26 -23.04
CA MET A 249 11.70 -0.17 -23.86
C MET A 249 13.16 -0.39 -24.25
N ARG A 250 13.98 -0.91 -23.33
CA ARG A 250 15.37 -1.29 -23.62
C ARG A 250 15.44 -2.35 -24.72
N ASP A 251 14.64 -3.41 -24.63
CA ASP A 251 14.61 -4.48 -25.64
C ASP A 251 14.21 -3.97 -27.04
N VAL A 252 13.14 -3.17 -27.12
CA VAL A 252 12.68 -2.57 -28.38
C VAL A 252 13.76 -1.71 -29.04
N ASN A 253 14.50 -0.93 -28.24
CA ASN A 253 15.58 -0.08 -28.74
C ASN A 253 16.81 -0.87 -29.22
N LEU A 254 17.04 -2.07 -28.67
CA LEU A 254 18.17 -2.93 -29.01
C LEU A 254 17.87 -3.96 -30.10
N ALA A 255 16.59 -4.18 -30.45
CA ALA A 255 16.15 -5.13 -31.48
C ALA A 255 16.59 -4.77 -32.93
N MET A 256 17.34 -3.68 -33.13
CA MET A 256 17.91 -3.31 -34.43
C MET A 256 19.36 -3.84 -34.62
N GLN A 257 19.44 -4.97 -35.33
CA GLN A 257 20.58 -5.55 -36.08
C GLN A 257 21.68 -6.42 -35.43
N ASN A 258 21.90 -7.52 -36.18
CA ASN A 258 23.03 -8.43 -36.44
C ASN A 258 23.54 -9.47 -35.41
N LYS A 259 23.45 -10.72 -35.88
CA LYS A 259 24.06 -11.96 -35.38
C LYS A 259 25.58 -11.82 -35.29
N VAL A 260 26.11 -12.24 -34.15
CA VAL A 260 27.52 -12.65 -34.03
C VAL A 260 27.57 -14.15 -34.35
N ASP A 261 28.55 -14.53 -35.18
CA ASP A 261 28.92 -15.92 -35.46
C ASP A 261 30.18 -16.30 -34.65
N ASN A 262 30.23 -17.57 -34.25
CA ASN A 262 31.32 -18.37 -33.65
C ASN A 262 31.45 -18.43 -32.11
N GLU A 263 31.52 -19.69 -31.63
CA GLU A 263 31.68 -20.20 -30.26
C GLU A 263 30.94 -19.42 -29.17
N ILE A 264 29.61 -19.48 -29.26
CA ILE A 264 28.71 -18.71 -28.43
C ILE A 264 28.11 -19.60 -27.34
N VAL A 265 28.24 -19.16 -26.10
CA VAL A 265 27.52 -19.72 -24.96
C VAL A 265 26.34 -18.81 -24.66
N GLN A 266 25.15 -19.41 -24.61
CA GLN A 266 23.93 -18.73 -24.19
C GLN A 266 23.63 -19.09 -22.73
N ILE A 267 23.46 -18.09 -21.89
CA ILE A 267 23.18 -18.27 -20.46
C ILE A 267 21.88 -17.54 -20.14
N ILE A 268 20.95 -18.24 -19.49
CA ILE A 268 19.65 -17.71 -19.08
C ILE A 268 19.66 -17.64 -17.56
N ALA A 269 19.46 -16.46 -17.00
CA ALA A 269 19.31 -16.24 -15.58
C ALA A 269 17.93 -15.68 -15.26
N THR A 270 17.39 -16.04 -14.10
CA THR A 270 16.14 -15.50 -13.60
C THR A 270 16.35 -14.61 -12.40
N PHE A 271 15.58 -13.54 -12.33
CA PHE A 271 15.64 -12.53 -11.29
C PHE A 271 14.24 -12.21 -10.79
N GLU A 272 14.19 -11.67 -9.58
CA GLU A 272 13.06 -10.88 -9.09
C GLU A 272 13.23 -9.42 -9.51
N HIS A 273 12.11 -8.69 -9.63
CA HIS A 273 12.16 -7.25 -9.81
C HIS A 273 12.96 -6.61 -8.68
N SER A 274 14.07 -5.99 -9.05
CA SER A 274 15.01 -5.38 -8.11
C SER A 274 16.03 -4.52 -8.87
N PRO A 275 16.67 -3.53 -8.21
CA PRO A 275 17.73 -2.75 -8.84
C PRO A 275 18.92 -3.62 -9.28
N PHE A 276 19.07 -4.81 -8.71
CA PHE A 276 20.12 -5.76 -9.10
C PHE A 276 20.00 -6.24 -10.54
N VAL A 277 18.80 -6.23 -11.14
CA VAL A 277 18.61 -6.53 -12.57
C VAL A 277 19.36 -5.52 -13.43
N GLU A 278 19.13 -4.23 -13.19
CA GLU A 278 19.76 -3.14 -13.94
C GLU A 278 21.26 -3.07 -13.68
N ILE A 279 21.68 -3.26 -12.43
CA ILE A 279 23.10 -3.33 -12.08
C ILE A 279 23.78 -4.54 -12.76
N ALA A 280 23.11 -5.70 -12.82
CA ALA A 280 23.64 -6.87 -13.52
C ALA A 280 23.80 -6.60 -15.02
N ILE A 281 22.81 -5.96 -15.66
CA ILE A 281 22.91 -5.54 -17.07
C ILE A 281 24.15 -4.67 -17.28
N HIS A 282 24.32 -3.65 -16.45
CA HIS A 282 25.44 -2.74 -16.57
C HIS A 282 26.80 -3.40 -16.28
N ASP A 283 26.87 -4.31 -15.31
CA ASP A 283 28.08 -5.08 -15.02
C ASP A 283 28.47 -5.98 -16.21
N MET A 284 27.49 -6.59 -16.89
CA MET A 284 27.73 -7.42 -18.09
C MET A 284 28.21 -6.58 -19.28
N GLU A 285 27.67 -5.37 -19.46
CA GLU A 285 28.14 -4.42 -20.47
C GLU A 285 29.60 -4.00 -20.19
N LYS A 286 29.96 -3.78 -18.91
CA LYS A 286 31.34 -3.49 -18.49
C LYS A 286 32.32 -4.64 -18.73
N LEU A 287 31.86 -5.88 -18.73
CA LEU A 287 32.66 -7.04 -19.10
C LEU A 287 32.95 -7.11 -20.61
N GLY A 288 32.40 -6.20 -21.41
CA GLY A 288 32.59 -6.13 -22.85
C GLY A 288 31.54 -6.89 -23.65
N ILE A 289 30.43 -7.31 -23.02
CA ILE A 289 29.32 -7.95 -23.72
C ILE A 289 28.50 -6.85 -24.42
N PRO A 290 28.27 -6.95 -25.74
CA PRO A 290 27.44 -5.98 -26.45
C PRO A 290 26.04 -5.90 -25.84
N PRO A 291 25.45 -4.70 -25.65
CA PRO A 291 24.12 -4.54 -25.10
C PRO A 291 23.04 -5.37 -25.81
N GLN A 292 23.19 -5.57 -27.13
CA GLN A 292 22.29 -6.35 -27.99
C GLN A 292 22.29 -7.84 -27.65
N ASN A 293 23.38 -8.35 -27.08
CA ASN A 293 23.51 -9.73 -26.65
C ASN A 293 22.94 -9.97 -25.24
N ILE A 294 22.44 -8.92 -24.58
CA ILE A 294 21.84 -8.96 -23.26
C ILE A 294 20.35 -8.65 -23.42
N ILE A 295 19.55 -9.71 -23.49
CA ILE A 295 18.09 -9.63 -23.58
C ILE A 295 17.54 -9.76 -22.17
N ALA A 296 16.88 -8.72 -21.66
CA ALA A 296 16.26 -8.72 -20.36
C ALA A 296 14.76 -8.43 -20.51
N LEU A 297 13.91 -9.40 -20.18
CA LEU A 297 12.47 -9.32 -20.39
C LEU A 297 11.70 -9.65 -19.12
N PRO A 298 10.63 -8.89 -18.82
CA PRO A 298 9.74 -9.21 -17.72
C PRO A 298 8.93 -10.48 -18.05
N LEU A 299 8.69 -11.31 -17.04
CA LEU A 299 7.87 -12.51 -17.09
C LEU A 299 6.48 -12.24 -16.53
N GLU A 300 5.47 -12.70 -17.24
CA GLU A 300 4.12 -12.79 -16.69
C GLU A 300 3.94 -14.12 -15.96
N ASN A 301 3.78 -14.05 -14.63
CA ASN A 301 3.51 -15.22 -13.81
C ASN A 301 2.04 -15.66 -13.95
N LEU A 302 1.82 -16.89 -14.43
CA LEU A 302 0.48 -17.47 -14.68
C LEU A 302 -0.33 -17.78 -13.40
N ASP A 303 0.27 -17.70 -12.22
CA ASP A 303 -0.39 -18.05 -10.96
C ASP A 303 -1.45 -17.01 -10.57
N SER A 304 -2.69 -17.46 -10.37
CA SER A 304 -3.85 -16.67 -9.93
C SER A 304 -4.20 -16.85 -8.44
N GLN A 305 -3.28 -17.38 -7.62
CA GLN A 305 -3.56 -17.70 -6.22
C GLN A 305 -3.43 -16.46 -5.32
N ALA A 306 -4.50 -16.13 -4.61
CA ALA A 306 -4.54 -15.04 -3.65
C ALA A 306 -3.81 -15.43 -2.34
N HIS A 307 -3.05 -14.49 -1.77
CA HIS A 307 -2.21 -14.68 -0.58
C HIS A 307 -2.69 -13.82 0.59
N ILE A 308 -2.75 -14.39 1.80
CA ILE A 308 -3.30 -13.69 2.99
C ILE A 308 -2.53 -12.41 3.32
N LEU A 309 -1.21 -12.46 3.19
CA LEU A 309 -0.33 -11.31 3.27
C LEU A 309 0.25 -11.08 1.88
N ASP A 310 0.08 -9.87 1.37
CA ASP A 310 0.76 -9.46 0.15
C ASP A 310 2.26 -9.39 0.46
N THR A 311 3.02 -9.98 -0.45
CA THR A 311 4.48 -9.91 -0.43
C THR A 311 4.92 -8.78 -1.35
N ILE A 312 6.22 -8.56 -1.43
CA ILE A 312 6.86 -7.58 -2.32
C ILE A 312 6.48 -7.76 -3.81
N HIS A 313 5.83 -8.87 -4.19
CA HIS A 313 5.82 -9.42 -5.55
C HIS A 313 4.43 -9.53 -6.24
N ARG A 314 3.31 -9.08 -5.62
CA ARG A 314 2.00 -9.04 -6.31
C ARG A 314 0.93 -8.30 -5.51
N VAL A 315 0.07 -7.50 -6.19
CA VAL A 315 -1.19 -6.96 -5.64
C VAL A 315 -2.28 -6.99 -6.74
N ASP A 316 -3.29 -7.85 -6.61
CA ASP A 316 -4.40 -8.01 -7.58
C ASP A 316 -5.51 -6.93 -7.44
N GLY A 317 -5.22 -5.78 -6.82
CA GLY A 317 -6.19 -4.70 -6.56
C GLY A 317 -7.30 -5.06 -5.56
N ARG A 318 -7.34 -6.30 -5.07
CA ARG A 318 -8.14 -6.78 -3.95
C ARG A 318 -7.21 -7.17 -2.82
N SER A 319 -7.19 -6.38 -1.74
CA SER A 319 -6.44 -6.77 -0.56
C SER A 319 -7.34 -7.63 0.32
N ILE A 320 -6.86 -8.83 0.66
CA ILE A 320 -7.54 -9.76 1.58
C ILE A 320 -7.65 -9.19 3.00
N LEU A 321 -6.93 -8.10 3.27
CA LEU A 321 -7.00 -7.42 4.54
C LEU A 321 -8.08 -6.33 4.56
N ASP A 322 -8.79 -6.07 3.46
CA ASP A 322 -9.82 -5.05 3.40
C ASP A 322 -10.95 -5.39 4.38
N GLY A 323 -11.55 -6.58 4.25
CA GLY A 323 -12.62 -7.03 5.15
C GLY A 323 -12.15 -7.23 6.59
N ALA A 324 -10.92 -7.74 6.76
CA ALA A 324 -10.30 -7.94 8.07
C ALA A 324 -10.12 -6.61 8.83
N MET A 325 -9.53 -5.59 8.19
CA MET A 325 -9.27 -4.29 8.82
C MET A 325 -10.54 -3.48 9.05
N MET A 326 -11.52 -3.62 8.16
CA MET A 326 -12.85 -3.03 8.37
C MET A 326 -13.54 -3.60 9.61
N SER A 327 -13.53 -4.93 9.72
CA SER A 327 -14.07 -5.63 10.89
C SER A 327 -13.31 -5.24 12.16
N ALA A 328 -11.97 -5.19 12.09
CA ALA A 328 -11.12 -4.77 13.19
C ALA A 328 -11.52 -3.39 13.74
N ALA A 329 -11.77 -2.41 12.87
CA ALA A 329 -12.18 -1.08 13.31
C ALA A 329 -13.56 -1.08 13.99
N ILE A 330 -14.55 -1.81 13.43
CA ILE A 330 -15.90 -1.92 14.03
C ILE A 330 -15.80 -2.49 15.44
N PHE A 331 -15.13 -3.63 15.59
CA PHE A 331 -15.00 -4.28 16.89
C PHE A 331 -14.11 -3.48 17.85
N MET A 332 -13.12 -2.71 17.36
CA MET A 332 -12.34 -1.80 18.20
C MET A 332 -13.18 -0.63 18.74
N VAL A 333 -14.08 -0.06 17.93
CA VAL A 333 -15.03 0.97 18.38
C VAL A 333 -15.96 0.39 19.44
N LEU A 334 -16.58 -0.76 19.17
CA LEU A 334 -17.48 -1.42 20.12
C LEU A 334 -16.75 -1.78 21.42
N GLY A 335 -15.56 -2.36 21.32
CA GLY A 335 -14.71 -2.70 22.46
C GLY A 335 -14.33 -1.46 23.29
N THR A 336 -14.04 -0.34 22.62
CA THR A 336 -13.80 0.95 23.29
C THR A 336 -15.06 1.43 24.03
N ILE A 337 -16.22 1.45 23.37
CA ILE A 337 -17.47 1.97 23.94
C ILE A 337 -17.90 1.16 25.17
N TYR A 338 -17.96 -0.17 25.05
CA TYR A 338 -18.33 -1.03 26.19
C TYR A 338 -17.23 -1.11 27.24
N GLY A 339 -15.97 -0.93 26.82
CA GLY A 339 -14.82 -0.85 27.70
C GLY A 339 -14.86 0.34 28.65
N PHE A 340 -15.61 1.41 28.37
CA PHE A 340 -15.85 2.48 29.33
C PHE A 340 -16.66 2.03 30.56
N ILE A 341 -17.42 0.94 30.46
CA ILE A 341 -18.18 0.37 31.58
C ILE A 341 -17.44 -0.84 32.16
N TRP A 342 -16.80 -1.64 31.31
CA TRP A 342 -16.14 -2.86 31.73
C TRP A 342 -14.85 -2.62 32.51
N HIS A 343 -14.54 -3.56 33.41
CA HIS A 343 -13.48 -3.39 34.41
C HIS A 343 -12.09 -3.12 33.83
N TRP A 344 -11.72 -3.76 32.71
CA TRP A 344 -10.40 -3.60 32.09
C TRP A 344 -10.22 -2.30 31.30
N GLY A 345 -11.26 -1.47 31.24
CA GLY A 345 -11.22 -0.18 30.59
C GLY A 345 -11.28 -0.21 29.06
N PRO A 346 -11.42 0.96 28.44
CA PRO A 346 -11.64 1.11 27.00
C PRO A 346 -10.42 0.76 26.15
N VAL A 347 -9.21 0.92 26.70
CA VAL A 347 -7.95 0.59 25.99
C VAL A 347 -7.86 -0.91 25.72
N ILE A 348 -7.98 -1.74 26.77
CA ILE A 348 -7.77 -3.19 26.65
C ILE A 348 -8.89 -3.80 25.80
N TRP A 349 -10.15 -3.46 26.08
CA TRP A 349 -11.28 -3.97 25.30
C TRP A 349 -11.29 -3.46 23.86
N GLY A 350 -10.84 -2.23 23.61
CA GLY A 350 -10.59 -1.73 22.26
C GLY A 350 -9.57 -2.58 21.51
N LEU A 351 -8.42 -2.89 22.13
CA LEU A 351 -7.38 -3.73 21.52
C LEU A 351 -7.84 -5.18 21.30
N ILE A 352 -8.58 -5.76 22.24
CA ILE A 352 -9.22 -7.08 22.06
C ILE A 352 -10.19 -7.04 20.89
N GLY A 353 -10.99 -5.98 20.79
CA GLY A 353 -11.89 -5.74 19.67
C GLY A 353 -11.15 -5.65 18.33
N LEU A 354 -10.04 -4.91 18.27
CA LEU A 354 -9.21 -4.80 17.07
C LEU A 354 -8.70 -6.17 16.61
N VAL A 355 -8.07 -6.93 17.51
CA VAL A 355 -7.47 -8.22 17.19
C VAL A 355 -8.55 -9.26 16.86
N GLY A 356 -9.59 -9.35 17.69
CA GLY A 356 -10.71 -10.27 17.47
C GLY A 356 -11.47 -9.96 16.17
N GLY A 357 -11.76 -8.69 15.92
CA GLY A 357 -12.41 -8.23 14.70
C GLY A 357 -11.58 -8.50 13.44
N PHE A 358 -10.25 -8.34 13.52
CA PHE A 358 -9.35 -8.70 12.42
C PHE A 358 -9.47 -10.19 12.05
N PHE A 359 -9.38 -11.08 13.04
CA PHE A 359 -9.48 -12.52 12.78
C PHE A 359 -10.88 -12.95 12.31
N ILE A 360 -11.94 -12.37 12.87
CA ILE A 360 -13.32 -12.62 12.41
C ILE A 360 -13.47 -12.20 10.94
N GLY A 361 -13.04 -10.99 10.59
CA GLY A 361 -13.10 -10.50 9.22
C GLY A 361 -12.28 -11.38 8.26
N LEU A 362 -11.08 -11.80 8.68
CA LEU A 362 -10.25 -12.74 7.93
C LEU A 362 -10.97 -14.08 7.70
N ILE A 363 -11.58 -14.67 8.73
CA ILE A 363 -12.31 -15.93 8.63
C ILE A 363 -13.49 -15.81 7.66
N ILE A 364 -14.25 -14.71 7.74
CA ILE A 364 -15.37 -14.45 6.82
C ILE A 364 -14.87 -14.36 5.39
N GLU A 365 -13.80 -13.61 5.15
CA GLU A 365 -13.22 -13.42 3.82
C GLU A 365 -12.66 -14.74 3.24
N LEU A 366 -11.97 -15.53 4.07
CA LEU A 366 -11.50 -16.87 3.71
C LEU A 366 -12.65 -17.81 3.37
N ALA A 367 -13.74 -17.80 4.15
CA ALA A 367 -14.91 -18.65 3.93
C ALA A 367 -15.69 -18.28 2.65
N LEU A 368 -15.73 -16.99 2.30
CA LEU A 368 -16.36 -16.51 1.07
C LEU A 368 -15.46 -16.73 -0.16
N SER A 369 -14.14 -16.78 0.03
CA SER A 369 -13.19 -17.05 -1.05
C SER A 369 -13.27 -18.52 -1.50
N LYS A 370 -13.55 -18.74 -2.80
CA LYS A 370 -13.61 -20.11 -3.37
C LYS A 370 -12.24 -20.70 -3.70
N THR A 371 -11.15 -20.00 -3.39
CA THR A 371 -9.79 -20.35 -3.81
C THR A 371 -9.01 -20.89 -2.62
N LYS A 372 -8.24 -21.98 -2.80
CA LYS A 372 -7.30 -22.43 -1.77
C LYS A 372 -6.18 -21.40 -1.62
N MET A 373 -6.07 -20.79 -0.45
CA MET A 373 -5.12 -19.72 -0.18
C MET A 373 -3.85 -20.24 0.49
N LYS A 374 -2.72 -19.59 0.20
CA LYS A 374 -1.44 -19.87 0.84
C LYS A 374 -1.01 -18.68 1.69
N ILE A 375 -0.46 -18.97 2.87
CA ILE A 375 -0.03 -17.96 3.86
C ILE A 375 1.12 -17.08 3.32
N ALA A 376 2.01 -17.65 2.51
CA ALA A 376 3.13 -16.93 1.92
C ALA A 376 3.37 -17.34 0.45
N SER A 377 3.80 -16.38 -0.37
CA SER A 377 4.29 -16.63 -1.73
C SER A 377 5.72 -17.20 -1.69
N LYS A 378 6.03 -18.13 -2.60
CA LYS A 378 7.42 -18.54 -2.85
C LYS A 378 8.11 -17.46 -3.71
N ARG A 379 9.45 -17.38 -3.63
CA ARG A 379 10.25 -16.56 -4.55
C ARG A 379 9.91 -16.93 -5.99
N LYS A 380 9.50 -15.95 -6.79
CA LYS A 380 9.09 -16.13 -8.20
C LYS A 380 10.12 -15.49 -9.11
N SER A 381 10.33 -16.10 -10.26
CA SER A 381 11.10 -15.47 -11.34
C SER A 381 10.18 -14.46 -12.02
N GLU A 382 10.58 -13.20 -12.02
CA GLU A 382 9.81 -12.07 -12.57
C GLU A 382 10.52 -11.45 -13.79
N VAL A 383 11.84 -11.63 -13.89
CA VAL A 383 12.64 -11.16 -15.02
C VAL A 383 13.51 -12.31 -15.52
N ILE A 384 13.56 -12.49 -16.83
CA ILE A 384 14.56 -13.34 -17.48
C ILE A 384 15.62 -12.44 -18.09
N ILE A 385 16.88 -12.76 -17.82
CA ILE A 385 18.02 -12.23 -18.53
C ILE A 385 18.64 -13.37 -19.34
N GLN A 386 18.59 -13.25 -20.66
CA GLN A 386 19.31 -14.10 -21.59
C GLN A 386 20.54 -13.36 -22.10
N VAL A 387 21.70 -13.97 -21.95
CA VAL A 387 22.98 -13.41 -22.36
C VAL A 387 23.68 -14.33 -23.33
N THR A 388 24.20 -13.74 -24.39
CA THR A 388 24.94 -14.42 -25.45
C THR A 388 26.40 -13.95 -25.41
N CYS A 389 27.32 -14.80 -24.99
CA CYS A 389 28.72 -14.40 -24.77
C CYS A 389 29.72 -15.46 -25.22
N ASN A 390 30.99 -15.06 -25.36
CA ASN A 390 32.10 -15.98 -25.63
C ASN A 390 32.35 -16.85 -24.38
N HIS A 391 32.74 -18.11 -24.59
CA HIS A 391 33.08 -19.07 -23.53
C HIS A 391 34.12 -18.53 -22.53
N SER A 392 35.03 -17.63 -22.94
CA SER A 392 36.01 -17.02 -22.03
C SER A 392 35.40 -16.16 -20.92
N LEU A 393 34.22 -15.57 -21.16
CA LEU A 393 33.53 -14.68 -20.21
C LEU A 393 32.55 -15.43 -19.29
N GLN A 394 32.34 -16.73 -19.50
CA GLN A 394 31.34 -17.53 -18.80
C GLN A 394 31.52 -17.48 -17.28
N ASP A 395 32.72 -17.76 -16.76
CA ASP A 395 32.96 -17.80 -15.30
C ASP A 395 32.75 -16.44 -14.63
N GLN A 396 33.12 -15.36 -15.32
CA GLN A 396 32.91 -13.99 -14.84
C GLN A 396 31.41 -13.66 -14.83
N LEU A 397 30.66 -14.05 -15.86
CA LEU A 397 29.21 -13.87 -15.93
C LEU A 397 28.49 -14.62 -14.80
N LEU A 398 28.89 -15.87 -14.53
CA LEU A 398 28.34 -16.66 -13.43
C LEU A 398 28.61 -16.01 -12.07
N LYS A 399 29.76 -15.35 -11.91
CA LYS A 399 30.07 -14.56 -10.71
C LYS A 399 29.16 -13.33 -10.59
N VAL A 400 28.85 -12.64 -11.69
CA VAL A 400 27.90 -11.52 -11.70
C VAL A 400 26.53 -11.99 -11.24
N PHE A 401 25.99 -13.07 -11.82
CA PHE A 401 24.67 -13.59 -11.44
C PHE A 401 24.58 -13.99 -9.96
N LYS A 402 25.62 -14.63 -9.42
CA LYS A 402 25.68 -14.95 -7.98
C LYS A 402 25.75 -13.70 -7.10
N THR A 403 26.57 -12.73 -7.49
CA THR A 403 26.78 -11.48 -6.72
C THR A 403 25.54 -10.59 -6.74
N ARG A 404 24.77 -10.63 -7.84
CA ARG A 404 23.56 -9.84 -8.06
C ARG A 404 22.27 -10.60 -7.71
N MET A 405 22.37 -11.62 -6.86
CA MET A 405 21.21 -12.31 -6.26
C MET A 405 20.24 -12.91 -7.30
N ALA A 406 20.75 -13.46 -8.41
CA ALA A 406 19.92 -14.23 -9.34
C ALA A 406 19.24 -15.40 -8.61
N ASN A 407 17.96 -15.65 -8.94
CA ASN A 407 17.20 -16.77 -8.37
C ASN A 407 17.72 -18.12 -8.88
N GLY A 408 18.21 -18.15 -10.12
CA GLY A 408 18.82 -19.30 -10.74
C GLY A 408 19.42 -18.92 -12.10
N PHE A 409 20.26 -19.80 -12.64
CA PHE A 409 20.79 -19.67 -13.99
C PHE A 409 20.90 -21.03 -14.67
N LEU A 410 20.87 -21.02 -15.99
CA LEU A 410 20.99 -22.16 -16.88
C LEU A 410 22.00 -21.80 -17.98
N VAL A 411 23.02 -22.63 -18.14
CA VAL A 411 23.91 -22.57 -19.30
C VAL A 411 23.32 -23.48 -20.37
N MET A 412 22.99 -22.92 -21.53
CA MET A 412 22.40 -23.70 -22.63
C MET A 412 23.46 -24.65 -23.20
N PRO A 413 23.15 -25.95 -23.36
CA PRO A 413 24.06 -26.88 -23.99
C PRO A 413 24.19 -26.57 -25.48
N ASN A 414 25.41 -26.69 -26.03
CA ASN A 414 25.64 -26.62 -27.47
C ASN A 414 24.91 -27.78 -28.15
N ARG A 415 23.73 -27.50 -28.72
CA ARG A 415 23.01 -28.47 -29.55
C ARG A 415 23.57 -28.38 -30.97
N PRO A 416 24.14 -29.45 -31.54
CA PRO A 416 24.51 -29.45 -32.95
C PRO A 416 23.25 -29.19 -33.79
N PRO A 417 23.37 -28.52 -34.95
CA PRO A 417 22.22 -28.30 -35.82
C PRO A 417 21.62 -29.65 -36.19
N THR A 418 20.34 -29.84 -35.86
CA THR A 418 19.54 -30.95 -36.36
C THR A 418 19.40 -30.76 -37.87
N ASN A 419 20.16 -31.53 -38.64
CA ASN A 419 19.90 -31.73 -40.06
C ASN A 419 18.48 -32.31 -40.19
N ILE A 420 17.52 -31.46 -40.56
CA ILE A 420 16.18 -31.87 -41.04
C ILE A 420 16.18 -31.69 -42.55
#